data_AF-A0A7X7FLJ4-F1
#
_entry.id   AF-A0A7X7FLJ4-F1
#
_cell.length_a   1.000
_cell.length_b   1.000
_cell.length_c   1.000
_cell.angle_alpha   90.00
_cell.angle_beta   90.00
_cell.angle_gamma   90.00
#
_symmetry.space_group_name_H-M   'P 1'
#
loop_
_entity.id
_entity.type
_entity.pdbx_description
1 polymer ?
#
loop_
_entity_poly.entity_id
_entity_poly.type
_entity_poly.pdbx_seq_one_letter_code
_entity_poly.pdbx_strand_id
1 'polypeptide(L)'
;MKPERREIIIHPRTRKWQWLAVFSGLLLTACIFMPTFGWLLYFDWGPVSPLEYLCRSFDYSGRSDRYPALVEVFSLNVDVQKYASVHVLGLFVALGALGRLWRKRSLKTAASGFLLLLLLSYCLLSPLTILTAYLYPDYPPRLDVAGFLRNPLGSATLRESVLAPALALVYVGLSLRRGEQGHLCRVFLASLWVFIFFAWTVGQWFPVPGELYGGYVALAAAGLLLVATIGEAAAAAGQSWVQTIVQLLICRPPPPMDMRGRCPGCTYQLYGLSQMRCPECGREFTLEEIHISASELTLPRPPCVT
;
A
#
# COMPACT_ATOMS: atom_id res chain seq x y z
N MET A 1 22.59 23.82 16.87
CA MET A 1 22.09 23.92 15.47
C MET A 1 20.60 23.60 15.46
N LYS A 2 19.73 24.55 15.11
CA LYS A 2 18.32 24.23 14.84
C LYS A 2 18.28 23.40 13.55
N PRO A 3 17.57 22.25 13.52
CA PRO A 3 17.41 21.51 12.29
C PRO A 3 16.73 22.42 11.28
N GLU A 4 17.47 22.73 10.22
CA GLU A 4 17.00 23.50 9.07
C GLU A 4 15.68 22.86 8.62
N ARG A 5 14.59 23.63 8.68
CA ARG A 5 13.25 23.18 8.34
C ARG A 5 13.22 23.05 6.83
N ARG A 6 13.73 21.93 6.28
CA ARG A 6 13.61 21.59 4.84
C ARG A 6 12.13 21.60 4.50
N GLU A 7 11.68 22.67 3.86
CA GLU A 7 10.32 22.74 3.36
C GLU A 7 10.13 21.61 2.36
N ILE A 8 9.07 20.82 2.58
CA ILE A 8 8.68 19.76 1.66
C ILE A 8 8.12 20.47 0.42
N ILE A 9 8.98 20.72 -0.57
CA ILE A 9 8.56 21.22 -1.88
C ILE A 9 7.70 20.13 -2.51
N ILE A 10 6.38 20.36 -2.57
CA ILE A 10 5.47 19.47 -3.28
C ILE A 10 5.70 19.71 -4.77
N HIS A 11 6.26 18.73 -5.46
CA HIS A 11 6.37 18.80 -6.91
C HIS A 11 4.97 18.86 -7.53
N PRO A 12 4.66 19.83 -8.41
CA PRO A 12 3.35 19.90 -9.07
C PRO A 12 3.00 18.62 -9.82
N ARG A 13 4.03 17.87 -10.27
CA ARG A 13 3.90 16.56 -10.92
C ARG A 13 3.44 15.43 -9.99
N THR A 14 3.69 15.50 -8.67
CA THR A 14 3.28 14.45 -7.72
C THR A 14 1.85 14.64 -7.22
N ARG A 15 1.29 15.86 -7.33
CA ARG A 15 -0.04 16.20 -6.80
C ARG A 15 -1.17 15.32 -7.35
N LYS A 16 -1.16 15.03 -8.65
CA LYS A 16 -2.17 14.15 -9.27
C LYS A 16 -2.12 12.72 -8.74
N TRP A 17 -0.91 12.21 -8.49
CA TRP A 17 -0.70 10.86 -7.95
C TRP A 17 -1.09 10.77 -6.49
N GLN A 18 -0.85 11.83 -5.71
CA GLN A 18 -1.31 11.93 -4.33
C GLN A 18 -2.83 11.93 -4.24
N TRP A 19 -3.52 12.68 -5.10
CA TRP A 19 -4.99 12.62 -5.17
C TRP A 19 -5.51 11.25 -5.60
N LEU A 20 -4.86 10.61 -6.58
CA LEU A 20 -5.20 9.24 -6.97
C LEU A 20 -5.05 8.28 -5.79
N ALA A 21 -3.97 8.39 -5.01
CA ALA A 21 -3.75 7.58 -3.82
C ALA A 21 -4.79 7.84 -2.72
N VAL A 22 -5.25 9.08 -2.54
CA VAL A 22 -6.36 9.41 -1.63
C VAL A 22 -7.64 8.74 -2.10
N PHE A 23 -8.00 8.92 -3.37
CA PHE A 23 -9.20 8.34 -3.95
C PHE A 23 -9.20 6.82 -3.86
N SER A 24 -8.12 6.17 -4.32
CA SER A 24 -8.01 4.71 -4.31
C SER A 24 -7.94 4.14 -2.90
N GLY A 25 -7.28 4.82 -1.95
CA GLY A 25 -7.23 4.41 -0.56
C GLY A 25 -8.59 4.52 0.14
N LEU A 26 -9.35 5.59 -0.13
CA LEU A 26 -10.72 5.74 0.36
C LEU A 26 -11.68 4.76 -0.30
N LEU A 27 -11.55 4.52 -1.60
CA LEU A 27 -12.33 3.51 -2.31
C LEU A 27 -12.08 2.11 -1.73
N LEU A 28 -10.80 1.75 -1.54
CA LEU A 28 -10.41 0.51 -0.89
C LEU A 28 -10.96 0.41 0.54
N THR A 29 -10.97 1.51 1.30
CA THR A 29 -11.57 1.53 2.64
C THR A 29 -13.07 1.35 2.57
N ALA A 30 -13.75 2.04 1.66
CA ALA A 30 -15.20 1.93 1.46
C ALA A 30 -15.61 0.51 1.03
N CYS A 31 -14.70 -0.25 0.40
CA CYS A 31 -14.91 -1.66 0.08
C CYS A 31 -15.09 -2.55 1.33
N ILE A 32 -14.82 -2.06 2.54
CA ILE A 32 -15.12 -2.81 3.78
C ILE A 32 -16.61 -2.76 4.10
N PHE A 33 -17.28 -1.68 3.71
CA PHE A 33 -18.70 -1.42 3.91
C PHE A 33 -19.52 -1.78 2.68
N MET A 34 -18.87 -1.86 1.52
CA MET A 34 -19.36 -2.74 0.48
C MET A 34 -19.20 -4.14 1.05
N PRO A 35 -20.27 -4.91 1.31
CA PRO A 35 -20.10 -6.34 1.41
C PRO A 35 -19.23 -6.81 0.25
N THR A 36 -18.55 -7.92 0.44
CA THR A 36 -18.39 -8.90 -0.64
C THR A 36 -19.79 -9.14 -1.23
N PHE A 37 -20.22 -8.23 -2.12
CA PHE A 37 -21.60 -7.77 -2.36
C PHE A 37 -22.40 -8.72 -3.27
N GLY A 38 -22.08 -10.02 -3.26
CA GLY A 38 -22.98 -11.06 -3.77
C GLY A 38 -24.25 -11.21 -2.92
N TRP A 39 -24.31 -10.50 -1.79
CA TRP A 39 -25.31 -10.73 -0.76
C TRP A 39 -26.47 -9.71 -0.73
N LEU A 40 -26.31 -8.55 -1.37
CA LEU A 40 -27.29 -7.45 -1.30
C LEU A 40 -28.13 -7.28 -2.58
N LEU A 41 -27.96 -8.13 -3.60
CA LEU A 41 -28.69 -8.06 -4.88
C LEU A 41 -29.63 -9.26 -5.11
N TYR A 42 -30.39 -9.67 -4.09
CA TYR A 42 -31.61 -10.49 -4.28
C TYR A 42 -31.39 -11.90 -4.87
N PHE A 43 -30.56 -12.73 -4.23
CA PHE A 43 -30.84 -14.16 -4.19
C PHE A 43 -31.27 -14.54 -2.77
N ASP A 44 -32.34 -15.32 -2.68
CA ASP A 44 -33.30 -15.43 -1.59
C ASP A 44 -32.78 -16.15 -0.32
N TRP A 45 -31.68 -15.68 0.28
CA TRP A 45 -31.07 -16.32 1.46
C TRP A 45 -30.73 -15.31 2.58
N GLY A 46 -31.77 -14.79 3.26
CA GLY A 46 -31.73 -14.17 4.60
C GLY A 46 -31.07 -12.78 4.74
N PRO A 47 -31.11 -12.10 5.91
CA PRO A 47 -30.40 -10.84 6.24
C PRO A 47 -29.28 -11.08 7.29
N VAL A 48 -28.02 -10.77 7.01
CA VAL A 48 -26.82 -10.97 7.84
C VAL A 48 -25.66 -10.16 7.24
N SER A 49 -25.32 -9.05 7.88
CA SER A 49 -24.05 -8.32 7.62
C SER A 49 -22.82 -9.26 7.75
N PRO A 50 -21.60 -8.92 7.28
CA PRO A 50 -20.42 -9.76 7.53
C PRO A 50 -20.24 -10.14 9.01
N LEU A 51 -20.55 -9.20 9.92
CA LEU A 51 -20.55 -9.39 11.38
C LEU A 51 -21.64 -10.37 11.85
N GLU A 52 -22.76 -10.42 11.15
CA GLU A 52 -23.91 -11.24 11.48
C GLU A 52 -23.81 -12.61 10.76
N TYR A 53 -23.17 -12.72 9.59
CA TYR A 53 -22.73 -13.98 8.97
C TYR A 53 -21.67 -14.64 9.84
N LEU A 54 -20.74 -13.85 10.38
CA LEU A 54 -19.82 -14.23 11.46
C LEU A 54 -20.58 -14.81 12.67
N CYS A 55 -21.65 -14.16 13.13
CA CYS A 55 -22.51 -14.67 14.20
C CYS A 55 -23.39 -15.87 13.78
N ARG A 56 -23.76 -16.01 12.50
CA ARG A 56 -24.58 -17.13 12.00
C ARG A 56 -23.77 -18.35 11.61
N SER A 57 -22.51 -18.22 11.21
CA SER A 57 -21.60 -19.35 11.10
C SER A 57 -21.27 -19.94 12.48
N PHE A 58 -21.31 -19.13 13.55
CA PHE A 58 -21.38 -19.59 14.95
C PHE A 58 -22.69 -20.32 15.28
N ASP A 59 -23.82 -19.93 14.71
CA ASP A 59 -25.13 -20.55 14.99
C ASP A 59 -25.30 -21.86 14.17
N TYR A 60 -24.75 -21.93 12.95
CA TYR A 60 -24.68 -23.15 12.14
C TYR A 60 -23.68 -24.19 12.67
N SER A 61 -22.72 -23.79 13.52
CA SER A 61 -21.88 -24.75 14.28
C SER A 61 -22.62 -25.38 15.48
N GLY A 62 -23.94 -25.15 15.61
CA GLY A 62 -24.89 -25.89 16.46
C GLY A 62 -25.00 -27.41 16.18
N ARG A 63 -23.95 -28.03 15.66
CA ARG A 63 -23.76 -29.49 15.52
C ARG A 63 -22.43 -30.01 16.03
N SER A 64 -21.68 -29.20 16.77
CA SER A 64 -20.43 -29.66 17.37
C SER A 64 -20.44 -29.49 18.88
N ASP A 65 -21.00 -30.49 19.57
CA ASP A 65 -20.66 -30.78 20.97
C ASP A 65 -19.19 -31.26 21.13
N ARG A 66 -18.36 -31.18 20.08
CA ARG A 66 -17.00 -31.74 20.01
C ARG A 66 -15.86 -30.74 19.82
N TYR A 67 -16.14 -29.47 19.54
CA TYR A 67 -15.11 -28.45 19.31
C TYR A 67 -15.23 -27.35 20.37
N PRO A 68 -14.15 -27.01 21.09
CA PRO A 68 -14.21 -25.90 22.04
C PRO A 68 -14.24 -24.58 21.27
N ALA A 69 -15.17 -23.71 21.67
CA ALA A 69 -15.42 -22.37 21.13
C ALA A 69 -14.16 -21.52 20.86
N LEU A 70 -13.04 -21.83 21.52
CA LEU A 70 -11.77 -21.13 21.37
C LEU A 70 -11.17 -21.19 19.96
N VAL A 71 -11.25 -22.32 19.25
CA VAL A 71 -10.61 -22.49 17.92
C VAL A 71 -11.41 -21.81 16.81
N GLU A 72 -12.74 -21.89 16.89
CA GLU A 72 -13.63 -21.15 16.01
C GLU A 72 -13.42 -19.65 16.22
N VAL A 73 -13.44 -19.17 17.47
CA VAL A 73 -13.15 -17.77 17.82
C VAL A 73 -11.75 -17.35 17.33
N PHE A 74 -10.74 -18.21 17.41
CA PHE A 74 -9.37 -17.87 17.00
C PHE A 74 -9.23 -17.76 15.49
N SER A 75 -9.73 -18.75 14.75
CA SER A 75 -9.70 -18.76 13.28
C SER A 75 -10.49 -17.58 12.72
N LEU A 76 -11.63 -17.28 13.35
CA LEU A 76 -12.47 -16.15 13.02
C LEU A 76 -11.78 -14.81 13.25
N ASN A 77 -11.13 -14.63 14.41
CA ASN A 77 -10.38 -13.42 14.70
C ASN A 77 -9.27 -13.21 13.67
N VAL A 78 -8.57 -14.27 13.28
CA VAL A 78 -7.53 -14.19 12.26
C VAL A 78 -8.13 -13.75 10.93
N ASP A 79 -9.20 -14.38 10.46
CA ASP A 79 -9.77 -14.07 9.15
C ASP A 79 -10.36 -12.65 9.13
N VAL A 80 -11.11 -12.27 10.16
CA VAL A 80 -11.60 -10.89 10.34
C VAL A 80 -10.45 -9.90 10.34
N GLN A 81 -9.37 -10.21 11.04
CA GLN A 81 -8.21 -9.33 11.11
C GLN A 81 -7.47 -9.26 9.76
N LYS A 82 -7.34 -10.37 9.02
CA LYS A 82 -6.76 -10.38 7.68
C LYS A 82 -7.58 -9.52 6.71
N TYR A 83 -8.89 -9.72 6.64
CA TYR A 83 -9.76 -8.95 5.77
C TYR A 83 -9.90 -7.49 6.21
N ALA A 84 -10.04 -7.19 7.50
CA ALA A 84 -10.11 -5.80 7.96
C ALA A 84 -8.79 -5.06 7.74
N SER A 85 -7.64 -5.72 7.96
CA SER A 85 -6.32 -5.07 7.86
C SER A 85 -6.01 -4.53 6.46
N VAL A 86 -6.40 -5.24 5.38
CA VAL A 86 -6.19 -4.75 3.99
C VAL A 86 -6.99 -3.48 3.69
N HIS A 87 -8.19 -3.33 4.27
CA HIS A 87 -9.04 -2.15 4.08
C HIS A 87 -8.56 -0.97 4.94
N VAL A 88 -8.18 -1.24 6.19
CA VAL A 88 -7.60 -0.25 7.10
C VAL A 88 -6.28 0.31 6.56
N LEU A 89 -5.50 -0.52 5.87
CA LEU A 89 -4.29 -0.09 5.17
C LEU A 89 -4.61 0.97 4.09
N GLY A 90 -5.70 0.80 3.34
CA GLY A 90 -6.19 1.81 2.39
C GLY A 90 -6.41 3.19 3.03
N LEU A 91 -7.03 3.21 4.22
CA LEU A 91 -7.27 4.44 4.98
C LEU A 91 -5.97 5.14 5.36
N PHE A 92 -4.99 4.39 5.87
CA PHE A 92 -3.71 4.99 6.28
C PHE A 92 -2.87 5.46 5.09
N VAL A 93 -2.96 4.80 3.93
CA VAL A 93 -2.33 5.33 2.71
C VAL A 93 -2.98 6.64 2.29
N ALA A 94 -4.32 6.73 2.31
CA ALA A 94 -5.05 7.96 2.01
C ALA A 94 -4.70 9.09 2.99
N LEU A 95 -4.67 8.83 4.30
CA LEU A 95 -4.26 9.80 5.32
C LEU A 95 -2.81 10.25 5.13
N GLY A 96 -1.92 9.32 4.79
CA GLY A 96 -0.53 9.65 4.47
C GLY A 96 -0.40 10.56 3.25
N ALA A 97 -1.20 10.34 2.21
CA ALA A 97 -1.26 11.18 1.01
C ALA A 97 -1.86 12.56 1.30
N LEU A 98 -2.94 12.64 2.09
CA LEU A 98 -3.49 13.91 2.58
C LEU A 98 -2.48 14.70 3.42
N GLY A 99 -1.73 14.03 4.30
CA GLY A 99 -0.65 14.63 5.05
C GLY A 99 0.42 15.27 4.16
N ARG A 100 0.70 14.68 2.99
CA ARG A 100 1.61 15.26 1.98
C ARG A 100 0.97 16.45 1.26
N LEU A 101 -0.27 16.32 0.79
CA LEU A 101 -1.01 17.38 0.10
C LEU A 101 -1.14 18.65 0.96
N TRP A 102 -1.40 18.47 2.27
CA TRP A 102 -1.59 19.57 3.22
C TRP A 102 -0.32 19.97 3.99
N ARG A 103 0.85 19.42 3.63
CA ARG A 103 2.14 19.68 4.30
C ARG A 103 2.12 19.41 5.81
N LYS A 104 1.25 18.51 6.28
CA LYS A 104 1.16 18.11 7.69
C LYS A 104 2.10 16.94 7.98
N ARG A 105 3.33 17.26 8.42
CA ARG A 105 4.37 16.26 8.75
C ARG A 105 3.91 15.25 9.80
N SER A 106 3.21 15.71 10.85
CA SER A 106 2.67 14.83 11.91
C SER A 106 1.72 13.77 11.36
N LEU A 107 0.80 14.15 10.46
CA LEU A 107 -0.15 13.23 9.84
C LEU A 107 0.57 12.21 8.94
N LYS A 108 1.54 12.65 8.14
CA LYS A 108 2.38 11.75 7.31
C LYS A 108 3.12 10.73 8.18
N THR A 109 3.76 11.18 9.25
CA THR A 109 4.55 10.31 10.14
C THR A 109 3.66 9.34 10.90
N ALA A 110 2.53 9.81 11.44
CA ALA A 110 1.57 8.96 12.12
C ALA A 110 1.01 7.88 11.18
N ALA A 111 0.52 8.27 10.00
CA ALA A 111 0.00 7.34 9.00
C ALA A 111 1.04 6.29 8.59
N SER A 112 2.29 6.72 8.37
CA SER A 112 3.38 5.79 8.07
C SER A 112 3.73 4.86 9.24
N GLY A 113 3.61 5.33 10.49
CA GLY A 113 3.84 4.52 11.69
C GLY A 113 2.73 3.48 11.89
N PHE A 114 1.47 3.86 11.69
CA PHE A 114 0.34 2.94 11.72
C PHE A 114 0.40 1.89 10.60
N LEU A 115 0.76 2.31 9.38
CA LEU A 115 0.98 1.37 8.27
C LEU A 115 2.05 0.32 8.63
N LEU A 116 3.13 0.75 9.28
CA LEU A 116 4.18 -0.12 9.77
C LEU A 116 3.65 -1.08 10.85
N LEU A 117 2.92 -0.58 11.84
CA LEU A 117 2.32 -1.40 12.89
C LEU A 117 1.35 -2.44 12.32
N LEU A 118 0.55 -2.07 11.33
CA LEU A 118 -0.37 -2.98 10.65
C LEU A 118 0.38 -4.09 9.91
N LEU A 119 1.41 -3.73 9.12
CA LEU A 119 2.26 -4.72 8.45
C LEU A 119 2.93 -5.66 9.45
N LEU A 120 3.46 -5.13 10.56
CA LEU A 120 4.06 -5.95 11.62
C LEU A 120 3.04 -6.85 12.31
N SER A 121 1.84 -6.35 12.60
CA SER A 121 0.77 -7.16 13.21
C SER A 121 0.39 -8.33 12.31
N TYR A 122 0.25 -8.09 11.00
CA TYR A 122 -0.01 -9.14 10.03
C TYR A 122 1.11 -10.19 10.03
N CYS A 123 2.36 -9.74 10.10
CA CYS A 123 3.52 -10.65 10.15
C CYS A 123 3.55 -11.53 11.40
N LEU A 124 3.04 -11.03 12.54
CA LEU A 124 3.01 -11.77 13.81
C LEU A 124 1.82 -12.72 13.91
N LEU A 125 0.67 -12.33 13.36
CA LEU A 125 -0.57 -13.08 13.51
C LEU A 125 -0.66 -14.26 12.55
N SER A 126 -0.14 -14.12 11.33
CA SER A 126 -0.23 -15.16 10.31
C SER A 126 0.48 -16.47 10.71
N PRO A 127 1.71 -16.47 11.26
CA PRO A 127 2.34 -17.67 11.80
C PRO A 127 1.59 -18.27 12.98
N LEU A 128 0.94 -17.42 13.79
CA LEU A 128 0.19 -17.85 14.96
C LEU A 128 -1.04 -18.66 14.54
N THR A 129 -1.70 -18.29 13.45
CA THR A 129 -2.80 -19.07 12.84
C THR A 129 -2.34 -20.47 12.41
N ILE A 130 -1.18 -20.55 11.76
CA ILE A 130 -0.61 -21.84 11.34
C ILE A 130 -0.28 -22.68 12.58
N LEU A 131 0.36 -22.08 13.59
CA LEU A 131 0.71 -22.78 14.82
C LEU A 131 -0.54 -23.31 15.53
N THR A 132 -1.61 -22.53 15.61
CA THR A 132 -2.89 -23.00 16.18
C THR A 132 -3.52 -24.12 15.38
N ALA A 133 -3.42 -24.09 14.05
CA ALA A 133 -3.89 -25.18 13.20
C ALA A 133 -3.07 -26.47 13.37
N TYR A 134 -1.75 -26.36 13.57
CA TYR A 134 -0.85 -27.51 13.76
C TYR A 134 -0.89 -28.11 15.17
N LEU A 135 -1.09 -27.29 16.20
CA LEU A 135 -1.14 -27.76 17.59
C LEU A 135 -2.46 -28.46 17.95
N TYR A 136 -3.46 -28.46 17.07
CA TYR A 136 -4.74 -29.10 17.33
C TYR A 136 -4.77 -30.56 16.82
N PRO A 137 -4.76 -31.55 17.73
CA PRO A 137 -4.59 -32.96 17.38
C PRO A 137 -5.78 -33.58 16.61
N ASP A 138 -6.95 -32.94 16.65
CA ASP A 138 -8.20 -33.44 16.06
C ASP A 138 -8.60 -32.73 14.75
N TYR A 139 -7.76 -31.85 14.19
CA TYR A 139 -7.94 -31.33 12.83
C TYR A 139 -7.58 -32.47 11.84
N PRO A 140 -8.52 -33.02 11.06
CA PRO A 140 -8.34 -34.31 10.43
C PRO A 140 -7.49 -34.25 9.14
N PRO A 141 -6.68 -35.29 8.85
CA PRO A 141 -5.76 -36.00 9.74
C PRO A 141 -4.45 -35.20 9.87
N ARG A 142 -3.46 -35.72 10.62
CA ARG A 142 -2.05 -35.34 10.53
C ARG A 142 -1.68 -35.13 9.05
N LEU A 143 -1.75 -33.89 8.62
CA LEU A 143 -1.37 -33.50 7.27
C LEU A 143 0.13 -33.74 7.26
N ASP A 144 0.52 -34.87 6.67
CA ASP A 144 1.89 -35.11 6.25
C ASP A 144 2.38 -33.78 5.67
N VAL A 145 3.47 -33.24 6.22
CA VAL A 145 4.00 -31.95 5.78
C VAL A 145 4.19 -31.98 4.25
N ALA A 146 4.53 -33.14 3.69
CA ALA A 146 4.58 -33.33 2.25
C ALA A 146 3.19 -33.26 1.57
N GLY A 147 2.13 -33.77 2.19
CA GLY A 147 0.74 -33.64 1.71
C GLY A 147 0.19 -32.22 1.81
N PHE A 148 0.49 -31.50 2.89
CA PHE A 148 0.12 -30.09 3.07
C PHE A 148 0.83 -29.19 2.04
N LEU A 149 2.12 -29.41 1.81
CA LEU A 149 2.89 -28.68 0.82
C LEU A 149 2.49 -29.03 -0.62
N ARG A 150 1.99 -30.25 -0.88
CA ARG A 150 1.42 -30.63 -2.18
C ARG A 150 0.00 -30.09 -2.40
N ASN A 151 -0.73 -29.78 -1.33
CA ASN A 151 -2.05 -29.16 -1.41
C ASN A 151 -1.91 -27.68 -1.85
N PRO A 152 -2.62 -27.24 -2.90
CA PRO A 152 -2.64 -25.83 -3.32
C PRO A 152 -3.02 -24.87 -2.19
N LEU A 153 -3.95 -25.27 -1.31
CA LEU A 153 -4.35 -24.48 -0.14
C LEU A 153 -3.22 -24.42 0.90
N GLY A 154 -2.60 -25.55 1.25
CA GLY A 154 -1.54 -25.58 2.27
C GLY A 154 -0.28 -24.83 1.85
N SER A 155 0.14 -24.98 0.59
CA SER A 155 1.25 -24.20 0.02
C SER A 155 0.95 -22.69 -0.05
N ALA A 156 -0.29 -22.30 -0.36
CA ALA A 156 -0.72 -20.91 -0.31
C ALA A 156 -0.73 -20.35 1.11
N THR A 157 -1.24 -21.11 2.08
CA THR A 157 -1.23 -20.73 3.50
C THR A 157 0.20 -20.54 4.01
N LEU A 158 1.14 -21.42 3.64
CA LEU A 158 2.55 -21.30 4.04
C LEU A 158 3.23 -20.07 3.40
N ARG A 159 2.93 -19.79 2.13
CA ARG A 159 3.45 -18.61 1.42
C ARG A 159 2.95 -17.31 2.04
N GLU A 160 1.64 -17.22 2.31
CA GLU A 160 0.98 -16.05 2.89
C GLU A 160 1.31 -15.85 4.38
N SER A 161 1.60 -16.93 5.10
CA SER A 161 1.79 -16.88 6.55
C SER A 161 3.23 -16.90 7.02
N VAL A 162 4.19 -17.26 6.16
CA VAL A 162 5.60 -17.34 6.54
C VAL A 162 6.48 -16.50 5.61
N LEU A 163 6.44 -16.76 4.30
CA LEU A 163 7.35 -16.12 3.36
C LEU A 163 7.02 -14.63 3.15
N ALA A 164 5.74 -14.30 2.93
CA ALA A 164 5.31 -12.91 2.75
C ALA A 164 5.60 -12.05 4.00
N PRO A 165 5.31 -12.49 5.23
CA PRO A 165 5.74 -11.83 6.46
C PRO A 165 7.25 -11.62 6.58
N ALA A 166 8.05 -12.66 6.33
CA ALA A 166 9.50 -12.57 6.45
C ALA A 166 10.10 -11.54 5.48
N LEU A 167 9.65 -11.55 4.23
CA LEU A 167 10.06 -10.57 3.22
C LEU A 167 9.57 -9.16 3.59
N ALA A 168 8.35 -9.03 4.11
CA ALA A 168 7.82 -7.76 4.58
C ALA A 168 8.64 -7.19 5.74
N LEU A 169 9.07 -8.03 6.70
CA LEU A 169 9.94 -7.63 7.82
C LEU A 169 11.30 -7.14 7.36
N VAL A 170 11.95 -7.88 6.44
CA VAL A 170 13.23 -7.45 5.85
C VAL A 170 13.06 -6.11 5.14
N TYR A 171 12.02 -5.98 4.33
CA TYR A 171 11.75 -4.78 3.56
C TYR A 171 11.44 -3.57 4.46
N VAL A 172 10.63 -3.78 5.50
CA VAL A 172 10.36 -2.79 6.55
C VAL A 172 11.64 -2.36 7.25
N GLY A 173 12.50 -3.31 7.64
CA GLY A 173 13.79 -3.03 8.26
C GLY A 173 14.70 -2.19 7.37
N LEU A 174 14.78 -2.52 6.08
CA LEU A 174 15.51 -1.73 5.08
C LEU A 174 14.93 -0.32 4.94
N SER A 175 13.59 -0.20 4.94
CA SER A 175 12.90 1.09 4.86
C SER A 175 13.15 1.98 6.08
N LEU A 176 13.20 1.42 7.30
CA LEU A 176 13.49 2.17 8.52
C LEU A 176 14.89 2.80 8.48
N ARG A 177 15.87 2.09 7.91
CA ARG A 177 17.23 2.61 7.70
C ARG A 177 17.29 3.81 6.73
N ARG A 178 16.24 4.06 5.94
CA ARG A 178 16.14 5.16 4.97
C ARG A 178 15.43 6.41 5.50
N GLY A 179 15.02 6.42 6.77
CA GLY A 179 14.41 7.59 7.41
C GLY A 179 13.17 8.09 6.67
N GLU A 180 13.15 9.39 6.35
CA GLU A 180 11.99 10.03 5.71
C GLU A 180 11.71 9.52 4.29
N GLN A 181 12.71 9.04 3.55
CA GLN A 181 12.52 8.49 2.20
C GLN A 181 11.92 7.09 2.23
N GLY A 182 12.07 6.36 3.34
CA GLY A 182 11.53 5.01 3.50
C GLY A 182 10.00 4.92 3.39
N HIS A 183 9.28 6.03 3.54
CA HIS A 183 7.82 6.02 3.45
C HIS A 183 7.29 5.58 2.08
N LEU A 184 7.91 5.99 0.96
CA LEU A 184 7.48 5.57 -0.38
C LEU A 184 7.62 4.06 -0.54
N CYS A 185 8.70 3.48 -0.01
CA CYS A 185 8.90 2.04 0.01
C CYS A 185 7.80 1.35 0.83
N ARG A 186 7.47 1.85 2.03
CA ARG A 186 6.42 1.25 2.87
C ARG A 186 5.05 1.29 2.21
N VAL A 187 4.69 2.43 1.61
CA VAL A 187 3.40 2.58 0.91
C VAL A 187 3.36 1.69 -0.33
N PHE A 188 4.46 1.59 -1.09
CA PHE A 188 4.57 0.67 -2.22
C PHE A 188 4.39 -0.80 -1.79
N LEU A 189 5.12 -1.25 -0.77
CA LEU A 189 4.99 -2.62 -0.26
C LEU A 189 3.57 -2.91 0.22
N ALA A 190 2.98 -1.98 0.97
CA ALA A 190 1.61 -2.08 1.46
C ALA A 190 0.61 -2.21 0.30
N SER A 191 0.75 -1.38 -0.74
CA SER A 191 -0.13 -1.41 -1.92
C SER A 191 0.05 -2.69 -2.75
N LEU A 192 1.30 -3.13 -2.92
CA LEU A 192 1.63 -4.37 -3.62
C LEU A 192 1.06 -5.59 -2.90
N TRP A 193 1.19 -5.64 -1.57
CA TRP A 193 0.65 -6.72 -0.77
C TRP A 193 -0.88 -6.80 -0.88
N VAL A 194 -1.59 -5.67 -0.73
CA VAL A 194 -3.05 -5.64 -0.90
C VAL A 194 -3.47 -6.06 -2.30
N PHE A 195 -2.73 -5.65 -3.34
CA PHE A 195 -3.02 -6.06 -4.71
C PHE A 195 -2.88 -7.57 -4.89
N ILE A 196 -1.78 -8.16 -4.40
CA ILE A 196 -1.56 -9.62 -4.46
C ILE A 196 -2.66 -10.37 -3.71
N PHE A 197 -3.02 -9.89 -2.52
CA PHE A 197 -4.09 -10.48 -1.70
C PHE A 197 -5.42 -10.55 -2.45
N PHE A 198 -5.88 -9.44 -3.03
CA PHE A 198 -7.14 -9.43 -3.78
C PHE A 198 -7.04 -10.15 -5.12
N ALA A 199 -5.90 -10.11 -5.81
CA ALA A 199 -5.71 -10.85 -7.06
C ALA A 199 -5.80 -12.36 -6.81
N TRP A 200 -5.18 -12.83 -5.72
CA TRP A 200 -5.28 -14.20 -5.27
C TRP A 200 -6.72 -14.58 -4.89
N THR A 201 -7.36 -13.74 -4.08
CA THR A 201 -8.76 -13.96 -3.65
C THR A 201 -9.70 -14.02 -4.85
N VAL A 202 -9.59 -13.12 -5.81
CA VAL A 202 -10.41 -13.16 -7.02
C VAL A 202 -10.08 -14.40 -7.88
N GLY A 203 -8.79 -14.76 -8.00
CA GLY A 203 -8.35 -15.89 -8.82
C GLY A 203 -8.83 -17.25 -8.30
N GLN A 204 -8.85 -17.47 -6.98
CA GLN A 204 -9.32 -18.72 -6.37
C GLN A 204 -10.83 -18.95 -6.57
N TRP A 205 -11.58 -17.87 -6.69
CA TRP A 205 -13.05 -17.89 -6.74
C TRP A 205 -13.60 -17.50 -8.14
N PHE A 206 -12.71 -17.46 -9.13
CA PHE A 206 -13.02 -17.12 -10.53
C PHE A 206 -14.16 -17.94 -11.18
N PRO A 207 -14.40 -19.23 -10.85
CA PRO A 207 -15.45 -19.99 -11.56
C PRO A 207 -16.89 -19.65 -11.12
N VAL A 208 -17.12 -18.69 -10.22
CA VAL A 208 -18.47 -18.33 -9.75
C VAL A 208 -18.86 -16.90 -10.23
N PRO A 209 -19.56 -16.76 -11.37
CA PRO A 209 -19.96 -15.46 -11.90
C PRO A 209 -20.95 -14.75 -10.97
N GLY A 210 -20.68 -13.49 -10.62
CA GLY A 210 -21.63 -12.60 -9.92
C GLY A 210 -21.44 -12.46 -8.40
N GLU A 211 -20.69 -13.33 -7.74
CA GLU A 211 -20.64 -13.34 -6.26
C GLU A 211 -19.56 -12.43 -5.64
N LEU A 212 -18.61 -11.93 -6.44
CA LEU A 212 -17.42 -11.23 -5.93
C LEU A 212 -17.26 -9.77 -6.36
N TYR A 213 -18.35 -9.07 -6.64
CA TYR A 213 -18.28 -7.66 -7.07
C TYR A 213 -17.41 -6.79 -6.14
N GLY A 214 -17.58 -6.91 -4.83
CA GLY A 214 -16.74 -6.20 -3.84
C GLY A 214 -15.24 -6.56 -3.94
N GLY A 215 -14.92 -7.83 -4.20
CA GLY A 215 -13.55 -8.29 -4.41
C GLY A 215 -12.91 -7.72 -5.68
N TYR A 216 -13.67 -7.62 -6.78
CA TYR A 216 -13.20 -6.97 -8.02
C TYR A 216 -12.98 -5.47 -7.84
N VAL A 217 -13.87 -4.77 -7.13
CA VAL A 217 -13.71 -3.34 -6.83
C VAL A 217 -12.50 -3.13 -5.92
N ALA A 218 -12.31 -3.96 -4.90
CA ALA A 218 -11.15 -3.89 -4.02
C ALA A 218 -9.84 -4.19 -4.78
N LEU A 219 -9.83 -5.17 -5.69
CA LEU A 219 -8.71 -5.45 -6.58
C LEU A 219 -8.38 -4.24 -7.47
N ALA A 220 -9.39 -3.63 -8.08
CA ALA A 220 -9.22 -2.43 -8.90
C ALA A 220 -8.68 -1.25 -8.07
N ALA A 221 -9.22 -1.04 -6.87
CA ALA A 221 -8.76 0.00 -5.95
C ALA A 221 -7.29 -0.23 -5.51
N ALA A 222 -6.91 -1.47 -5.22
CA ALA A 222 -5.54 -1.85 -4.90
C ALA A 222 -4.59 -1.63 -6.08
N GLY A 223 -5.02 -1.97 -7.30
CA GLY A 223 -4.26 -1.69 -8.52
C GLY A 223 -4.04 -0.20 -8.75
N LEU A 224 -5.09 0.62 -8.58
CA LEU A 224 -4.99 2.07 -8.67
C LEU A 224 -4.06 2.66 -7.59
N LEU A 225 -4.09 2.10 -6.38
CA LEU A 225 -3.19 2.50 -5.30
C LEU A 225 -1.73 2.22 -5.67
N LEU A 226 -1.44 1.02 -6.20
CA LEU A 226 -0.11 0.65 -6.66
C LEU A 226 0.38 1.58 -7.78
N VAL A 227 -0.46 1.82 -8.78
CA VAL A 227 -0.22 2.79 -9.87
C VAL A 227 0.05 4.20 -9.32
N ALA A 228 -0.71 4.65 -8.33
CA ALA A 228 -0.53 5.94 -7.70
C ALA A 228 0.83 6.06 -7.00
N THR A 229 1.25 5.02 -6.28
CA THR A 229 2.54 5.02 -5.56
C THR A 229 3.74 5.01 -6.50
N ILE A 230 3.69 4.19 -7.56
CA ILE A 230 4.74 4.15 -8.59
C ILE A 230 4.79 5.49 -9.32
N GLY A 231 3.63 6.04 -9.69
CA GLY A 231 3.53 7.33 -10.35
C GLY A 231 4.04 8.49 -9.50
N GLU A 232 3.75 8.50 -8.19
CA GLU A 232 4.28 9.50 -7.26
C GLU A 232 5.81 9.40 -7.17
N ALA A 233 6.36 8.20 -7.00
CA ALA A 233 7.80 7.98 -6.92
C ALA A 233 8.50 8.37 -8.23
N ALA A 234 7.96 7.96 -9.39
CA ALA A 234 8.51 8.27 -10.70
C ALA A 234 8.48 9.79 -10.97
N ALA A 235 7.38 10.47 -10.59
CA ALA A 235 7.25 11.92 -10.74
C ALA A 235 8.19 12.69 -9.81
N ALA A 236 8.41 12.21 -8.59
CA ALA A 236 9.36 12.80 -7.65
C ALA A 236 10.83 12.60 -8.09
N ALA A 237 11.11 11.50 -8.77
CA ALA A 237 12.43 11.13 -9.28
C ALA A 237 12.77 11.73 -10.66
N GLY A 238 11.74 12.02 -11.46
CA GLY A 238 11.92 12.30 -12.90
C GLY A 238 12.37 11.09 -13.71
N GLN A 239 11.99 9.87 -13.29
CA GLN A 239 12.47 8.62 -13.88
C GLN A 239 11.38 7.86 -14.65
N SER A 240 11.82 6.88 -15.43
CA SER A 240 10.90 5.91 -16.05
C SER A 240 10.23 5.02 -14.99
N TRP A 241 9.07 4.46 -15.33
CA TRP A 241 8.32 3.56 -14.45
C TRP A 241 9.12 2.29 -14.12
N VAL A 242 9.78 1.71 -15.11
CA VAL A 242 10.56 0.47 -14.95
C VAL A 242 11.69 0.68 -13.92
N GLN A 243 12.46 1.75 -14.06
CA GLN A 243 13.53 2.08 -13.11
C GLN A 243 12.97 2.34 -11.69
N THR A 244 11.84 3.04 -11.60
CA THR A 244 11.18 3.34 -10.33
C THR A 244 10.72 2.05 -9.64
N ILE A 245 10.10 1.13 -10.37
CA ILE A 245 9.64 -0.16 -9.83
C ILE A 245 10.83 -0.96 -9.30
N VAL A 246 11.91 -1.10 -10.08
CA VAL A 246 13.12 -1.81 -9.65
C VAL A 246 13.69 -1.19 -8.38
N GLN A 247 13.80 0.13 -8.33
CA GLN A 247 14.30 0.88 -7.18
C GLN A 247 13.44 0.70 -5.92
N LEU A 248 12.11 0.76 -6.08
CA LEU A 248 11.18 0.49 -4.99
C LEU A 248 11.30 -0.96 -4.51
N LEU A 249 11.41 -1.95 -5.41
CA LEU A 249 11.58 -3.36 -5.04
C LEU A 249 12.86 -3.61 -4.23
N ILE A 250 13.96 -2.94 -4.55
CA ILE A 250 15.24 -3.08 -3.82
C ILE A 250 15.38 -2.10 -2.65
N CYS A 251 14.33 -1.35 -2.28
CA CYS A 251 14.39 -0.35 -1.20
C CYS A 251 15.49 0.71 -1.40
N ARG A 252 15.77 1.05 -2.66
CA ARG A 252 16.69 2.13 -3.03
C ARG A 252 15.84 3.32 -3.47
N PRO A 253 15.58 4.30 -2.60
CA PRO A 253 14.73 5.42 -2.97
C PRO A 253 15.32 6.12 -4.20
N PRO A 254 14.48 6.55 -5.15
CA PRO A 254 14.96 7.33 -6.27
C PRO A 254 15.70 8.57 -5.76
N PRO A 255 16.83 8.95 -6.37
CA PRO A 255 17.41 10.26 -6.10
C PRO A 255 16.33 11.32 -6.31
N PRO A 256 16.17 12.27 -5.37
CA PRO A 256 15.25 13.38 -5.60
C PRO A 256 15.65 14.06 -6.90
N MET A 257 14.67 14.44 -7.71
CA MET A 257 14.93 15.23 -8.91
C MET A 257 15.78 16.45 -8.52
N ASP A 258 16.89 16.67 -9.23
CA ASP A 258 17.65 17.90 -9.03
C ASP A 258 16.80 19.08 -9.51
N MET A 259 16.39 19.89 -8.54
CA MET A 259 15.57 21.08 -8.76
C MET A 259 16.39 22.33 -9.02
N ARG A 260 17.73 22.24 -8.96
CA ARG A 260 18.59 23.36 -9.32
C ARG A 260 18.29 23.83 -10.74
N GLY A 261 18.07 25.13 -10.86
CA GLY A 261 17.80 25.78 -12.14
C GLY A 261 16.53 25.31 -12.83
N ARG A 262 15.53 24.81 -12.09
CA ARG A 262 14.21 24.45 -12.64
C ARG A 262 13.12 25.36 -12.10
N CYS A 263 12.12 25.65 -12.94
CA CYS A 263 10.96 26.43 -12.54
C CYS A 263 10.16 25.72 -11.43
N PRO A 264 9.85 26.38 -10.30
CA PRO A 264 9.06 25.76 -9.23
C PRO A 264 7.60 25.50 -9.63
N GLY A 265 7.08 26.23 -10.63
CA GLY A 265 5.70 26.10 -11.11
C GLY A 265 5.50 24.95 -12.10
N CYS A 266 6.38 24.82 -13.10
CA CYS A 266 6.20 23.86 -14.20
C CYS A 266 7.40 22.92 -14.41
N THR A 267 8.46 23.02 -13.60
CA THR A 267 9.71 22.22 -13.68
C THR A 267 10.53 22.39 -14.97
N TYR A 268 10.21 23.39 -15.79
CA TYR A 268 10.99 23.77 -16.97
C TYR A 268 12.42 24.16 -16.58
N GLN A 269 13.39 23.83 -17.42
CA GLN A 269 14.80 24.07 -17.16
C GLN A 269 15.13 25.54 -17.50
N LEU A 270 15.54 26.32 -16.50
CA LEU A 270 15.69 27.77 -16.59
C LEU A 270 17.10 28.23 -17.00
N TYR A 271 18.03 27.29 -17.19
CA TYR A 271 19.38 27.58 -17.68
C TYR A 271 19.35 28.22 -19.08
N GLY A 272 20.17 29.25 -19.29
CA GLY A 272 20.27 30.02 -20.52
C GLY A 272 19.23 31.13 -20.66
N LEU A 273 18.44 31.44 -19.63
CA LEU A 273 17.45 32.52 -19.68
C LEU A 273 18.07 33.87 -19.31
N SER A 274 17.71 34.92 -20.06
CA SER A 274 18.07 36.31 -19.78
C SER A 274 17.07 37.04 -18.86
N GLN A 275 15.89 36.45 -18.64
CA GLN A 275 14.81 37.03 -17.84
C GLN A 275 14.45 36.12 -16.67
N MET A 276 14.11 36.71 -15.51
CA MET A 276 13.64 36.02 -14.29
C MET A 276 12.19 35.53 -14.39
N ARG A 277 11.80 35.02 -15.57
CA ARG A 277 10.45 34.57 -15.86
C ARG A 277 10.50 33.28 -16.68
N CYS A 278 9.72 32.28 -16.25
CA CYS A 278 9.66 31.01 -16.94
C CYS A 278 8.93 31.16 -18.29
N PRO A 279 9.52 30.72 -19.41
CA PRO A 279 8.89 30.83 -20.73
C PRO A 279 7.67 29.91 -20.89
N GLU A 280 7.63 28.78 -20.17
CA GLU A 280 6.54 27.81 -20.27
C GLU A 280 5.28 28.22 -19.49
N CYS A 281 5.44 28.70 -18.26
CA CYS A 281 4.29 28.98 -17.37
C CYS A 281 4.12 30.46 -17.02
N GLY A 282 4.99 31.34 -17.52
CA GLY A 282 4.93 32.79 -17.29
C GLY A 282 5.24 33.22 -15.85
N ARG A 283 5.52 32.28 -14.94
CA ARG A 283 5.79 32.54 -13.52
C ARG A 283 7.16 33.18 -13.34
N GLU A 284 7.20 34.25 -12.54
CA GLU A 284 8.43 34.86 -12.04
C GLU A 284 9.08 33.98 -10.96
N PHE A 285 10.41 33.96 -10.93
CA PHE A 285 11.19 33.19 -9.96
C PHE A 285 12.40 34.00 -9.48
N THR A 286 12.91 33.69 -8.29
CA THR A 286 14.19 34.24 -7.80
C THR A 286 15.29 33.18 -7.86
N LEU A 287 16.55 33.63 -7.94
CA LEU A 287 17.72 32.74 -7.95
C LEU A 287 17.81 31.87 -6.68
N GLU A 288 17.41 32.43 -5.54
CA GLU A 288 17.34 31.69 -4.28
C GLU A 288 16.30 30.56 -4.36
N GLU A 289 15.15 30.82 -4.99
CA GLU A 289 14.06 29.85 -5.13
C GLU A 289 14.46 28.64 -6.00
N ILE A 290 15.37 28.85 -6.96
CA ILE A 290 15.84 27.81 -7.89
C ILE A 290 17.25 27.30 -7.55
N HIS A 291 17.81 27.71 -6.40
CA HIS A 291 19.08 27.26 -5.85
C HIS A 291 20.30 27.33 -6.78
N ILE A 292 20.32 28.31 -7.69
CA ILE A 292 21.42 28.58 -8.61
C ILE A 292 21.85 30.05 -8.55
N SER A 293 23.10 30.31 -8.87
CA SER A 293 23.67 31.66 -8.98
C SER A 293 23.34 32.33 -10.31
N ALA A 294 23.47 33.65 -10.38
CA ALA A 294 23.25 34.41 -11.62
C ALA A 294 24.21 33.97 -12.76
N SER A 295 25.44 33.61 -12.39
CA SER A 295 26.42 33.05 -13.33
C SER A 295 26.00 31.67 -13.82
N GLU A 296 25.47 30.80 -12.96
CA GLU A 296 24.95 29.49 -13.37
C GLU A 296 23.70 29.60 -14.27
N LEU A 297 22.86 30.62 -14.07
CA LEU A 297 21.65 30.82 -14.88
C LEU A 297 21.97 31.14 -16.35
N THR A 298 23.06 31.87 -16.60
CA THR A 298 23.47 32.28 -17.96
C THR A 298 24.27 31.20 -18.70
N LEU A 299 24.71 30.16 -18.00
CA LEU A 299 25.43 29.06 -18.64
C LEU A 299 24.49 28.24 -19.53
N PRO A 300 24.96 27.80 -20.71
CA PRO A 300 24.28 26.76 -21.46
C PRO A 300 24.20 25.49 -20.60
N ARG A 301 23.12 24.74 -20.80
CA ARG A 301 22.73 23.56 -20.02
C ARG A 301 23.96 22.71 -19.62
N PRO A 302 24.20 22.44 -18.31
CA PRO A 302 25.26 21.51 -17.93
C PRO A 302 24.96 20.13 -18.54
N PRO A 303 25.98 19.39 -19.02
CA PRO A 303 25.78 18.07 -19.59
C PRO A 303 25.06 17.19 -18.57
N CYS A 304 23.96 16.55 -18.98
CA CYS A 304 23.27 15.57 -18.15
C CYS A 304 24.28 14.48 -17.79
N VAL A 305 24.65 14.40 -16.51
CA VAL A 305 25.32 13.22 -15.97
C VAL A 305 24.28 12.11 -15.96
N THR A 306 24.31 11.26 -17.00
CA THR A 306 23.47 10.06 -17.13
C THR A 306 23.98 8.94 -16.26
#